data_AF-A0A0H5D4Q6-F1
#
_entry.id   AF-A0A0H5D4Q6-F1
#
_cell.length_a   1.000
_cell.length_b   1.000
_cell.length_c   1.000
_cell.angle_alpha   90.00
_cell.angle_beta   90.00
_cell.angle_gamma   90.00
#
_symmetry.space_group_name_H-M   'P 1'
#
loop_
_entity.id
_entity.type
_entity.pdbx_description
1 polymer ?
#
loop_
_entity_poly.entity_id
_entity_poly.type
_entity_poly.pdbx_seq_one_letter_code
_entity_poly.pdbx_strand_id
1 'polypeptide(L)' 'MAVLSDGQVALRDSKHVSLPPHVFSPDEWVAFTQGVKSGEFDYPETGIQTSR' A
#
# COMPACT_ATOMS: atom_id res chain seq x y z
N MET A 1 -4.68 8.31 -4.92
CA MET A 1 -5.45 7.21 -4.30
C MET A 1 -6.90 7.32 -4.76
N ALA A 2 -7.62 6.21 -4.82
CA ALA A 2 -9.06 6.19 -5.06
C ALA A 2 -9.73 5.15 -4.15
N VAL A 3 -10.90 5.49 -3.61
CA VAL A 3 -11.78 4.54 -2.93
C VAL A 3 -12.73 3.97 -3.98
N LEU A 4 -12.81 2.64 -4.07
CA LEU A 4 -13.64 1.92 -5.03
C LEU A 4 -15.04 1.68 -4.44
N SER A 5 -15.99 1.28 -5.30
CA SER A 5 -17.40 1.11 -4.95
C SER A 5 -17.67 0.06 -3.86
N ASP A 6 -16.74 -0.87 -3.65
CA ASP A 6 -16.79 -1.92 -2.62
C ASP A 6 -15.93 -1.59 -1.38
N GLY A 7 -15.45 -0.34 -1.28
CA GLY A 7 -14.63 0.13 -0.16
C GLY A 7 -13.14 -0.23 -0.26
N GLN A 8 -12.71 -0.93 -1.32
CA GLN A 8 -11.29 -1.14 -1.58
C GLN A 8 -10.56 0.18 -1.85
N VAL A 9 -9.26 0.21 -1.59
CA VAL A 9 -8.41 1.40 -1.81
C VAL A 9 -7.33 1.11 -2.83
N ALA A 10 -7.33 1.86 -3.93
CA ALA A 10 -6.34 1.76 -5.00
C ALA A 10 -5.27 2.86 -4.88
N LEU A 11 -4.00 2.46 -4.83
CA LEU A 11 -2.83 3.33 -4.93
C LEU A 11 -2.13 3.13 -6.29
N ARG A 12 -1.95 4.22 -7.03
CA ARG A 12 -1.15 4.22 -8.27
C ARG A 12 0.24 4.75 -8.00
N ASP A 13 1.23 4.09 -8.58
CA ASP A 13 2.55 4.69 -8.73
C ASP A 13 2.53 5.72 -9.87
N SER A 14 2.65 6.99 -9.51
CA SER A 14 2.72 8.10 -10.46
C SER A 14 3.89 8.01 -11.44
N LYS A 15 4.96 7.27 -11.11
CA LYS A 15 6.14 7.07 -11.97
C LYS A 15 5.95 5.94 -12.97
N HIS A 16 5.03 5.01 -12.70
CA HIS A 16 4.78 3.82 -13.52
C HIS A 16 3.29 3.65 -13.82
N VAL A 17 2.67 4.68 -14.41
CA VAL A 17 1.22 4.75 -14.64
C VAL A 17 0.65 3.66 -15.54
N SER A 18 1.49 2.98 -16.33
CA SER A 18 1.11 1.83 -17.17
C SER A 18 0.89 0.55 -16.37
N LEU A 19 1.43 0.46 -15.15
CA LEU A 19 1.23 -0.69 -14.27
C LEU A 19 -0.15 -0.62 -13.59
N PRO A 20 -0.74 -1.77 -13.26
CA PRO A 20 -1.94 -1.81 -12.43
C PRO A 20 -1.73 -1.10 -11.08
N PRO A 21 -2.77 -0.46 -10.51
CA PRO A 21 -2.68 0.05 -9.15
C PRO A 21 -2.49 -1.11 -8.16
N HIS A 22 -1.83 -0.83 -7.04
CA HIS A 22 -1.90 -1.69 -5.88
C HIS A 22 -3.25 -1.47 -5.19
N VAL A 23 -3.99 -2.53 -4.91
CA VAL A 23 -5.34 -2.46 -4.33
C VAL A 23 -5.34 -3.16 -2.98
N PHE A 24 -5.76 -2.44 -1.95
CA PHE A 24 -6.01 -2.98 -0.62
C PHE A 24 -7.50 -3.31 -0.48
N SER A 25 -7.80 -4.43 0.17
CA SER A 25 -9.13 -4.65 0.75
C SER A 25 -9.43 -3.61 1.86
N PRO A 26 -10.71 -3.42 2.24
CA PRO A 26 -11.06 -2.50 3.33
C PRO A 26 -10.30 -2.82 4.62
N ASP A 27 -10.22 -4.08 5.01
CA ASP A 27 -9.58 -4.52 6.25
C ASP A 27 -8.06 -4.35 6.21
N GLU A 28 -7.43 -4.66 5.08
CA GLU A 28 -5.99 -4.43 4.88
C GLU A 28 -5.65 -2.94 4.94
N TRP A 29 -6.49 -2.06 4.39
CA TRP A 29 -6.26 -0.61 4.46
C TRP A 29 -6.35 -0.10 5.89
N VAL A 30 -7.31 -0.59 6.69
CA VAL A 30 -7.42 -0.27 8.11
C VAL A 30 -6.17 -0.73 8.85
N ALA A 31 -5.76 -1.99 8.68
CA ALA A 31 -4.57 -2.55 9.32
C ALA A 31 -3.30 -1.77 8.92
N PHE A 32 -3.10 -1.51 7.62
CA PHE A 32 -1.96 -0.76 7.11
C PHE A 32 -1.87 0.65 7.72
N THR A 33 -2.99 1.40 7.73
CA THR A 33 -2.99 2.77 8.25
C THR A 33 -2.83 2.84 9.77
N GLN A 34 -3.29 1.81 10.50
CA GLN A 34 -3.01 1.67 11.94
C GLN A 34 -1.51 1.42 12.17
N GLY A 35 -0.92 0.46 11.45
CA GLY A 35 0.51 0.15 11.53
C GLY A 35 1.41 1.35 11.22
N VAL A 36 1.02 2.19 10.25
CA VAL A 36 1.74 3.44 9.94
C VAL A 36 1.69 4.41 11.11
N LYS A 37 0.53 4.55 11.77
CA LYS A 37 0.34 5.46 12.91
C LYS A 37 1.04 4.98 14.17
N SER A 38 1.15 3.67 14.37
CA SER A 38 1.89 3.06 15.49
C SER A 38 3.40 2.99 15.26
N GLY A 39 3.86 3.21 14.02
CA GLY A 39 5.28 3.15 13.67
C GLY A 39 5.80 1.72 13.53
N GLU A 40 4.96 0.79 13.09
CA GLU A 40 5.28 -0.64 12.96
C GLU A 40 6.20 -0.98 11.77
N PHE A 41 6.48 -0.03 10.89
CA PHE A 41 7.23 -0.27 9.65
C PHE A 41 8.61 0.38 9.68
N ASP A 42 9.64 -0.43 9.61
CA ASP A 42 11.03 0.01 9.42
C ASP A 42 11.42 0.01 7.94
N TYR A 43 12.37 0.88 7.58
CA TYR A 43 13.07 0.75 6.31
C TYR A 43 14.15 -0.32 6.46
N PRO A 44 14.28 -1.27 5.52
CA PRO A 44 15.39 -2.20 5.55
C PRO A 44 16.71 -1.42 5.44
N GLU A 45 17.65 -1.63 6.37
CA GLU A 45 18.95 -0.93 6.43
C GLU A 45 19.82 -1.15 5.18
N THR A 46 19.41 -2.04 4.27
CA THR A 46 20.04 -2.26 2.97
C THR A 46 18.97 -2.54 1.92
N GLY A 47 19.14 -1.95 0.73
CA GLY A 47 18.09 -1.73 -0.26
C GLY A 47 17.17 -2.91 -0.59
N ILE A 48 15.88 -2.56 -0.73
CA ILE A 48 14.81 -3.28 -1.43
C ILE A 48 14.79 -4.80 -1.19
N GLN A 49 14.07 -5.25 -0.17
CA GLN A 49 13.55 -6.62 -0.17
C GLN A 49 12.43 -6.73 -1.22
N THR A 50 12.80 -7.10 -2.44
CA THR A 50 11.85 -7.69 -3.38
C THR A 50 11.53 -9.09 -2.84
N SER A 51 10.40 -9.23 -2.15
CA SER A 51 9.83 -10.55 -1.84
C SER A 51 9.61 -11.28 -3.16
N ARG A 52 10.16 -12.48 -3.25
CA ARG A 52 10.01 -13.42 -4.36
C ARG A 52 8.57 -13.92 -4.47
#